data_AF-A0A533RPC2-F1
#
_entry.id   AF-A0A533RPC2-F1
#
_cell.length_a   1.000
_cell.length_b   1.000
_cell.length_c   1.000
_cell.angle_alpha   90.00
_cell.angle_beta   90.00
_cell.angle_gamma   90.00
#
_symmetry.space_group_name_H-M   'P 1'
#
loop_
_entity.id
_entity.type
_entity.pdbx_description
1 polymer ?
#
loop_
_entity_poly.entity_id
_entity_poly.type
_entity_poly.pdbx_seq_one_letter_code
_entity_poly.pdbx_strand_id
1 'polypeptide(L)' 'MSAEQRRAQLVGVAAELFSAGGVEGTAVSDIVAAAGVSQGTFYWHFDSKA' A
#
# COMPACT_ATOMS: atom_id res chain seq x y z
N MET A 1 1.97 11.29 11.83
CA MET A 1 2.06 9.81 11.82
C MET A 1 3.52 9.43 11.88
N SER A 2 3.87 8.40 12.66
CA SER A 2 5.19 7.78 12.59
C SER A 2 5.32 6.92 11.32
N ALA A 3 6.56 6.55 11.00
CA ALA A 3 6.86 5.58 9.94
C ALA A 3 6.08 4.26 10.14
N GLU A 4 6.02 3.75 11.37
CA GLU A 4 5.32 2.52 11.70
C GLU A 4 3.80 2.63 11.49
N GLN A 5 3.20 3.75 11.90
CA GLN A 5 1.78 4.02 11.65
C GLN A 5 1.48 4.10 10.16
N ARG A 6 2.36 4.71 9.36
CA ARG A 6 2.21 4.77 7.90
C ARG A 6 2.32 3.39 7.27
N ARG A 7 3.29 2.58 7.70
CA ARG A 7 3.44 1.21 7.25
C ARG A 7 2.19 0.38 7.57
N ALA A 8 1.66 0.48 8.79
CA ALA A 8 0.44 -0.22 9.19
C ALA A 8 -0.77 0.20 8.35
N GLN A 9 -0.93 1.49 8.07
CA GLN A 9 -1.98 1.99 7.19
C GLN A 9 -1.86 1.39 5.77
N LEU A 10 -0.66 1.41 5.18
CA LEU A 10 -0.42 0.87 3.85
C LEU A 10 -0.71 -0.63 3.77
N VAL A 11 -0.35 -1.39 4.81
CA VAL A 11 -0.68 -2.83 4.91
C VAL A 11 -2.19 -3.04 5.00
N GLY A 12 -2.91 -2.25 5.79
CA GLY A 12 -4.37 -2.35 5.90
C GLY A 12 -5.06 -2.12 4.56
N VAL A 13 -4.70 -1.03 3.87
CA VAL A 13 -5.24 -0.70 2.54
C VAL A 13 -4.90 -1.78 1.51
N ALA A 14 -3.66 -2.27 1.50
CA ALA A 14 -3.26 -3.34 0.59
C ALA A 14 -4.05 -4.63 0.86
N ALA A 15 -4.28 -5.00 2.12
CA ALA A 15 -5.07 -6.18 2.47
C ALA A 15 -6.53 -6.08 2.01
N GLU A 16 -7.15 -4.91 2.11
CA GLU A 16 -8.51 -4.67 1.59
C GLU A 16 -8.57 -4.82 0.07
N LEU A 17 -7.64 -4.20 -0.66
CA LEU A 17 -7.56 -4.27 -2.11
C LEU A 17 -7.25 -5.69 -2.60
N PHE A 18 -6.31 -6.39 -1.95
CA PHE A 18 -5.99 -7.78 -2.25
C PHE A 18 -7.18 -8.70 -1.99
N SER A 19 -7.99 -8.44 -0.97
CA SER A 19 -9.20 -9.22 -0.69
C SER A 19 -10.29 -9.01 -1.74
N ALA A 20 -10.35 -7.82 -2.36
CA ALA A 20 -11.33 -7.49 -3.38
C ALA A 20 -10.93 -7.94 -4.81
N GLY A 21 -9.66 -7.80 -5.18
CA GLY A 21 -9.17 -7.99 -6.55
C GLY A 21 -7.97 -8.93 -6.70
N GLY A 22 -7.53 -9.56 -5.62
CA GLY A 22 -6.30 -10.37 -5.60
C GLY A 22 -5.03 -9.51 -5.69
N VAL A 23 -3.88 -10.17 -5.47
CA VAL A 23 -2.57 -9.51 -5.52
C VAL A 23 -2.21 -9.06 -6.93
N GLU A 24 -2.53 -9.87 -7.95
CA GLU A 24 -2.25 -9.52 -9.35
C GLU A 24 -3.13 -8.37 -9.86
N GLY A 25 -4.40 -8.32 -9.43
CA GLY A 25 -5.34 -7.26 -9.80
C GLY A 25 -5.15 -5.94 -9.06
N THR A 26 -4.22 -5.87 -8.11
CA THR A 26 -3.93 -4.66 -7.33
C THR A 26 -2.55 -4.12 -7.69
N ALA A 27 -2.45 -2.89 -8.16
CA ALA A 27 -1.18 -2.21 -8.39
C ALA A 27 -0.75 -1.38 -7.16
N VAL A 28 0.55 -1.08 -7.07
CA VAL A 28 1.07 -0.15 -6.04
C VAL A 28 0.40 1.22 -6.15
N SER A 29 0.08 1.68 -7.37
CA SER A 29 -0.68 2.91 -7.61
C SER A 29 -2.03 2.92 -6.91
N ASP A 30 -2.73 1.78 -6.87
CA ASP A 30 -4.07 1.68 -6.28
C ASP A 30 -3.99 1.78 -4.77
N ILE A 31 -3.00 1.10 -4.17
CA ILE A 31 -2.71 1.15 -2.74
C ILE A 31 -2.39 2.58 -2.30
N VAL A 32 -1.49 3.27 -3.01
CA VAL A 32 -1.09 4.63 -2.62
C VAL A 32 -2.18 5.67 -2.88
N ALA A 33 -2.98 5.48 -3.93
CA ALA A 33 -4.16 6.31 -4.19
C ALA A 33 -5.20 6.17 -3.07
N ALA A 34 -5.51 4.93 -2.66
CA ALA A 34 -6.44 4.65 -1.57
C ALA A 34 -5.90 5.11 -0.20
N ALA A 35 -4.58 5.01 0.03
CA ALA A 35 -3.95 5.47 1.26
C ALA A 35 -3.69 6.99 1.31
N GLY A 36 -3.88 7.70 0.20
CA GLY A 36 -3.66 9.15 0.09
C GLY A 36 -2.18 9.55 0.17
N VAL A 37 -1.28 8.73 -0.39
CA VAL A 37 0.17 8.98 -0.37
C VAL A 37 0.80 8.85 -1.77
N SER A 38 2.07 9.21 -1.91
CA SER A 38 2.81 9.02 -3.16
C SER A 38 3.42 7.62 -3.26
N GLN A 39 3.77 7.19 -4.48
CA GLN A 39 4.52 5.95 -4.68
C GLN A 39 5.90 5.99 -4.01
N GLY A 40 6.56 7.15 -3.95
CA GLY A 40 7.83 7.28 -3.23
C GLY A 40 7.71 6.94 -1.74
N THR A 41 6.59 7.33 -1.12
CA THR A 41 6.29 6.94 0.28
C THR A 41 6.12 5.43 0.42
N PHE A 42 5.50 4.76 -0.56
CA PHE A 42 5.39 3.30 -0.54
C PHE A 42 6.77 2.64 -0.61
N TYR A 43 7.59 3.04 -1.58
CA TYR A 43 8.92 2.46 -1.76
C TYR A 43 9.91 2.80 -0.65
N TRP A 44 9.61 3.79 0.19
CA TRP A 44 10.35 4.02 1.42
C TRP A 44 10.09 2.95 2.51
N HIS A 45 8.92 2.31 2.46
CA HIS A 45 8.51 1.29 3.43
C HIS A 45 8.63 -0.14 2.94
N PHE A 46 8.57 -0.34 1.63
CA PHE A 46 8.54 -1.65 0.98
C PHE A 46 9.40 -1.62 -0.27
N ASP A 47 10.26 -2.62 -0.45
CA ASP A 47 11.08 -2.73 -1.66
C ASP A 47 10.24 -3.10 -2.89
N SER A 48 9.07 -3.71 -2.67
CA SER A 48 8.29 -4.41 -3.67
C SER A 48 6.83 -4.56 -3.23
N LYS A 49 5.93 -4.83 -4.18
CA LYS A 49 4.54 -5.25 -3.90
C LYS A 49 4.47 -6.69 -3.38
N ALA A 50 5.37 -7.54 -3.85
CA ALA A 50 5.48 -8.97 -3.55
C ALA A 50 6.47 -9.23 -2.40
#